data_AF-A0A443RZC0-F1
#
_entry.id   AF-A0A443RZC0-F1
#
_cell.length_a   1.000
_cell.length_b   1.000
_cell.length_c   1.000
_cell.angle_alpha   90.00
_cell.angle_beta   90.00
_cell.angle_gamma   90.00
#
_symmetry.space_group_name_H-M   'P 1'
#
loop_
_entity.id
_entity.type
_entity.pdbx_description
1 polymer ?
#
loop_
_entity_poly.entity_id
_entity_poly.type
_entity_poly.pdbx_seq_one_letter_code
_entity_poly.pdbx_strand_id
1 'polypeptide(L)'
;MNLILKLITLLVLFLCGLGITISVFRKLIRSPNQLKSVMLIHRHGERVPTLTYNDDPNVLYWVKFGIGSLTDKGEQRMRHLGEFLRERYESLWPEKNELYVRSSAYKEDFLSNPVKIYNVDAQNDFMLSFDFNCPVFDKETERVLKSPDYFEWLKSYTPLLLYLEKNIGARFDRTITTTSRLFDNFLLSKKYNLTFPNWITDTIYEQMREFRDRFFDIHSRSILQKRLRAGAFLKELEDQMKLIESNKNFKKVHIYSS
;
A
#
# COMPACT_ATOMS: atom_id res chain seq x y z
N MET A 1 -46.67 -56.79 3.32
CA MET A 1 -45.57 -55.79 3.45
C MET A 1 -46.15 -54.53 4.07
N ASN A 2 -45.79 -54.23 5.33
CA ASN A 2 -46.40 -53.18 6.16
C ASN A 2 -46.30 -51.79 5.51
N LEU A 3 -47.37 -51.00 5.66
CA LEU A 3 -47.47 -49.62 5.17
C LEU A 3 -46.27 -48.75 5.60
N ILE A 4 -45.79 -49.00 6.83
CA ILE A 4 -44.59 -48.36 7.42
C ILE A 4 -43.34 -48.64 6.59
N LEU A 5 -43.15 -49.88 6.10
CA LEU A 5 -41.98 -50.24 5.31
C LEU A 5 -41.98 -49.50 3.96
N LYS A 6 -43.16 -49.36 3.32
CA LYS A 6 -43.32 -48.59 2.08
C LYS A 6 -43.03 -47.10 2.28
N LEU A 7 -43.48 -46.52 3.39
CA LEU A 7 -43.21 -45.12 3.76
C LEU A 7 -41.72 -44.86 3.99
N ILE A 8 -41.02 -45.76 4.69
CA ILE A 8 -39.57 -45.65 4.91
C ILE A 8 -38.82 -45.76 3.58
N THR A 9 -39.19 -46.68 2.70
CA THR A 9 -38.55 -46.82 1.38
C THR A 9 -38.75 -45.56 0.51
N LEU A 10 -39.96 -44.98 0.52
CA LEU A 10 -40.26 -43.73 -0.19
C LEU A 10 -39.45 -42.54 0.35
N LEU A 11 -39.32 -42.43 1.68
CA LEU A 11 -38.53 -41.37 2.31
C LEU A 11 -37.04 -41.49 1.98
N VAL A 12 -36.48 -42.71 2.00
CA VAL A 12 -35.07 -42.95 1.63
C VAL A 12 -34.82 -42.61 0.16
N LEU A 13 -35.71 -43.02 -0.74
CA LEU A 13 -35.61 -42.68 -2.17
C LEU A 13 -35.70 -41.16 -2.40
N PHE A 14 -36.59 -40.46 -1.67
CA PHE A 14 -36.72 -39.01 -1.73
C PHE A 14 -35.47 -38.30 -1.22
N LEU A 15 -34.91 -38.72 -0.08
CA LEU A 15 -33.67 -38.16 0.47
C LEU A 15 -32.45 -38.43 -0.42
N CYS A 16 -32.35 -39.62 -1.02
CA CYS A 16 -31.33 -39.92 -2.03
C CYS A 16 -31.49 -39.05 -3.28
N GLY A 17 -32.73 -38.85 -3.76
CA GLY A 17 -33.04 -37.95 -4.88
C GLY A 17 -32.67 -36.49 -4.58
N LEU A 18 -32.92 -36.01 -3.36
CA LEU A 18 -32.50 -34.69 -2.90
C LEU A 18 -30.96 -34.58 -2.86
N GLY A 19 -30.26 -35.59 -2.36
CA GLY A 19 -28.80 -35.61 -2.32
C GLY A 19 -28.15 -35.56 -3.71
N ILE A 20 -28.71 -36.31 -4.68
CA ILE A 20 -28.25 -36.33 -6.07
C ILE A 20 -28.51 -34.98 -6.74
N THR A 21 -29.71 -34.40 -6.57
CA THR A 21 -30.04 -33.09 -7.15
C THR A 21 -29.16 -31.98 -6.57
N ILE A 22 -28.90 -31.96 -5.27
CA ILE A 22 -27.97 -31.01 -4.64
C ILE A 22 -26.53 -31.18 -5.17
N SER A 23 -26.07 -32.41 -5.36
CA SER A 23 -24.73 -32.71 -5.92
C SER A 23 -24.59 -32.23 -7.37
N VAL A 24 -25.60 -32.52 -8.21
CA VAL A 24 -25.66 -32.09 -9.61
C VAL A 24 -25.78 -30.58 -9.71
N PHE A 25 -26.61 -29.94 -8.88
CA PHE A 25 -26.75 -28.49 -8.81
C PHE A 25 -25.47 -27.80 -8.32
N ARG A 26 -24.76 -28.37 -7.32
CA ARG A 26 -23.42 -27.91 -6.92
C ARG A 26 -22.38 -28.02 -8.03
N LYS A 27 -22.45 -29.08 -8.85
CA LYS A 27 -21.59 -29.24 -10.03
C LYS A 27 -21.92 -28.22 -11.12
N LEU A 28 -23.21 -27.92 -11.34
CA LEU A 28 -23.70 -26.95 -12.32
C LEU A 28 -23.42 -25.49 -11.91
N ILE A 29 -23.38 -25.18 -10.61
CA ILE A 29 -23.04 -23.84 -10.09
C ILE A 29 -21.51 -23.62 -10.00
N ARG A 30 -20.69 -24.67 -10.21
CA ARG A 30 -19.24 -24.54 -10.13
C ARG A 30 -18.74 -23.70 -11.31
N SER A 31 -18.61 -22.39 -11.08
CA SER A 31 -18.03 -21.43 -12.01
C SER A 31 -16.73 -22.00 -12.59
N PRO A 32 -16.54 -21.98 -13.92
CA PRO A 32 -15.29 -22.41 -14.55
C PRO A 32 -14.10 -21.56 -14.06
N ASN A 33 -14.38 -20.36 -13.55
CA ASN A 33 -13.38 -19.44 -13.01
C ASN A 33 -13.37 -19.54 -11.48
N GLN A 34 -12.57 -20.47 -10.95
CA GLN A 34 -12.29 -20.57 -9.52
C GLN A 34 -11.02 -19.74 -9.19
N LEU A 35 -11.13 -18.78 -8.28
CA LEU A 35 -9.98 -18.06 -7.74
C LEU A 35 -9.02 -19.04 -7.03
N LYS A 36 -7.74 -19.04 -7.43
CA LYS A 36 -6.73 -19.96 -6.88
C LYS A 36 -5.82 -19.30 -5.84
N SER A 37 -5.46 -18.05 -6.05
CA SER A 37 -4.59 -17.27 -5.16
C SER A 37 -4.89 -15.78 -5.31
N VAL A 38 -4.55 -14.99 -4.30
CA VAL A 38 -4.61 -13.53 -4.33
C VAL A 38 -3.33 -12.92 -3.74
N MET A 39 -2.80 -11.92 -4.43
CA MET A 39 -1.70 -11.09 -3.95
C MET A 39 -2.23 -9.68 -3.73
N LEU A 40 -2.20 -9.24 -2.48
CA LEU A 40 -2.77 -7.99 -2.01
C LEU A 40 -1.63 -7.03 -1.73
N ILE A 41 -1.67 -5.86 -2.35
CA ILE A 41 -0.69 -4.79 -2.10
C ILE A 41 -1.48 -3.59 -1.66
N HIS A 42 -1.15 -3.04 -0.50
CA HIS A 42 -1.79 -1.83 -0.03
C HIS A 42 -0.75 -0.86 0.52
N ARG A 43 -1.09 0.42 0.40
CA ARG A 43 -0.36 1.46 1.11
C ARG A 43 -0.68 1.37 2.60
N HIS A 44 0.25 1.81 3.44
CA HIS A 44 -0.02 2.13 4.84
C HIS A 44 -1.30 2.98 5.03
N GLY A 45 -1.87 2.91 6.24
CA GLY A 45 -3.00 3.76 6.65
C GLY A 45 -2.62 5.23 6.79
N GLU A 46 -3.57 6.06 7.18
CA GLU A 46 -3.29 7.47 7.43
C GLU A 46 -2.23 7.68 8.53
N ARG A 47 -1.21 8.47 8.23
CA ARG A 47 -0.10 8.80 9.14
C ARG A 47 0.00 10.30 9.37
N VAL A 48 0.72 10.69 10.42
CA VAL A 48 1.19 12.07 10.58
C VAL A 48 2.32 12.38 9.58
N PRO A 49 2.70 13.65 9.38
CA PRO A 49 3.76 14.02 8.46
C PRO A 49 5.09 13.35 8.84
N THR A 50 5.94 13.09 7.85
CA THR A 50 7.32 12.60 8.06
C THR A 50 8.34 13.73 8.19
N LEU A 51 7.92 14.96 7.88
CA LEU A 51 8.75 16.16 7.96
C LEU A 51 7.95 17.31 8.59
N THR A 52 8.62 18.05 9.47
CA THR A 52 8.16 19.33 10.02
C THR A 52 9.08 20.44 9.53
N TYR A 53 8.68 21.68 9.72
CA TYR A 53 9.46 22.87 9.38
C TYR A 53 9.60 23.79 10.60
N ASN A 54 10.48 24.79 10.52
CA ASN A 54 10.64 25.77 11.60
C ASN A 54 9.32 26.54 11.77
N ASP A 55 8.94 26.80 13.02
CA ASP A 55 7.71 27.51 13.35
C ASP A 55 6.42 26.82 12.85
N ASP A 56 6.45 25.50 12.61
CA ASP A 56 5.23 24.72 12.39
C ASP A 56 4.34 24.81 13.65
N PRO A 57 3.17 25.47 13.58
CA PRO A 57 2.29 25.64 14.74
C PRO A 57 1.71 24.30 15.23
N ASN A 58 1.78 23.25 14.41
CA ASN A 58 1.24 21.93 14.69
C ASN A 58 2.33 20.93 15.11
N VAL A 59 3.59 21.35 15.28
CA VAL A 59 4.70 20.44 15.60
C VAL A 59 4.44 19.58 16.84
N LEU A 60 3.88 20.17 17.90
CA LEU A 60 3.55 19.44 19.13
C LEU A 60 2.41 18.43 18.92
N TYR A 61 1.47 18.76 18.04
CA TYR A 61 0.41 17.83 17.66
C TYR A 61 0.99 16.63 16.91
N TRP A 62 1.92 16.83 15.97
CA TRP A 62 2.57 15.74 15.23
C TRP A 62 3.44 14.87 16.12
N VAL A 63 4.25 15.47 16.98
CA VAL A 63 5.18 14.76 17.87
C VAL A 63 4.45 13.86 18.86
N LYS A 64 3.22 14.20 19.26
CA LYS A 64 2.38 13.35 20.12
C LYS A 64 2.18 11.93 19.55
N PHE A 65 2.08 11.80 18.23
CA PHE A 65 1.93 10.50 17.56
C PHE A 65 3.29 9.84 17.24
N GLY A 66 4.37 10.62 17.24
CA GLY A 66 5.64 10.26 16.63
C GLY A 66 5.64 10.57 15.13
N ILE A 67 6.65 11.30 14.65
CA ILE A 67 6.78 11.71 13.25
C ILE A 67 6.78 10.47 12.34
N GLY A 68 5.92 10.51 11.30
CA GLY A 68 5.71 9.41 10.36
C GLY A 68 4.84 8.25 10.85
N SER A 69 4.43 8.23 12.12
CA SER A 69 3.58 7.17 12.68
C SER A 69 2.14 7.21 12.14
N LEU A 70 1.46 6.05 12.16
CA LEU A 70 0.03 5.98 11.91
C LEU A 70 -0.74 6.81 12.94
N THR A 71 -1.88 7.34 12.49
CA THR A 71 -2.88 7.93 13.37
C THR A 71 -3.91 6.88 13.77
N ASP A 72 -4.68 7.12 14.83
CA ASP A 72 -5.79 6.24 15.25
C ASP A 72 -6.76 5.96 14.10
N LYS A 73 -7.06 6.97 13.27
CA LYS A 73 -7.90 6.82 12.06
C LYS A 73 -7.22 5.93 11.01
N GLY A 74 -5.91 6.06 10.86
CA GLY A 74 -5.11 5.22 9.98
C GLY A 74 -5.13 3.77 10.40
N GLU A 75 -4.92 3.49 11.69
CA GLU A 75 -5.01 2.14 12.25
C GLU A 75 -6.41 1.56 12.07
N GLN A 76 -7.45 2.32 12.39
CA GLN A 76 -8.85 1.88 12.20
C GLN A 76 -9.15 1.58 10.73
N ARG A 77 -8.67 2.41 9.80
CA ARG A 77 -8.80 2.16 8.36
C ARG A 77 -8.14 0.85 7.94
N MET A 78 -6.95 0.56 8.47
CA MET A 78 -6.25 -0.70 8.19
C MET A 78 -6.98 -1.90 8.79
N ARG A 79 -7.58 -1.74 9.98
CA ARG A 79 -8.44 -2.76 10.58
C ARG A 79 -9.65 -3.08 9.70
N HIS A 80 -10.39 -2.06 9.26
CA HIS A 80 -11.53 -2.24 8.36
C HIS A 80 -11.11 -2.86 7.01
N LEU A 81 -9.94 -2.49 6.47
CA LEU A 81 -9.41 -3.14 5.27
C LEU A 81 -9.17 -4.64 5.52
N GLY A 82 -8.58 -5.00 6.66
CA GLY A 82 -8.39 -6.40 7.03
C GLY A 82 -9.69 -7.19 7.15
N GLU A 83 -10.71 -6.60 7.81
CA GLU A 83 -12.06 -7.18 7.93
C GLU A 83 -12.70 -7.40 6.55
N PHE A 84 -12.66 -6.37 5.68
CA PHE A 84 -13.15 -6.45 4.31
C PHE A 84 -12.45 -7.54 3.49
N LEU A 85 -11.11 -7.62 3.58
CA LEU A 85 -10.34 -8.62 2.84
C LEU A 85 -10.67 -10.04 3.33
N ARG A 86 -10.83 -10.23 4.65
CA ARG A 86 -11.20 -11.51 5.24
C ARG A 86 -12.58 -11.96 4.76
N GLU A 87 -13.55 -11.06 4.71
CA GLU A 87 -14.90 -11.34 4.21
C GLU A 87 -14.88 -11.63 2.69
N ARG A 88 -14.26 -10.74 1.90
CA ARG A 88 -14.21 -10.85 0.43
C ARG A 88 -13.60 -12.17 -0.05
N TYR A 89 -12.57 -12.65 0.65
CA TYR A 89 -11.82 -13.85 0.26
C TYR A 89 -12.04 -15.02 1.22
N GLU A 90 -13.17 -15.06 1.94
CA GLU A 90 -13.49 -16.10 2.94
C GLU A 90 -13.23 -17.52 2.43
N SER A 91 -13.73 -17.84 1.24
CA SER A 91 -13.57 -19.18 0.61
C SER A 91 -12.12 -19.57 0.28
N LEU A 92 -11.22 -18.58 0.19
CA LEU A 92 -9.80 -18.76 -0.10
C LEU A 92 -8.91 -18.58 1.14
N TRP A 93 -9.43 -17.93 2.19
CA TRP A 93 -8.62 -17.43 3.29
C TRP A 93 -7.96 -18.60 4.05
N PRO A 94 -6.63 -18.62 4.15
CA PRO A 94 -5.93 -19.75 4.71
C PRO A 94 -5.93 -19.72 6.24
N GLU A 95 -5.49 -20.83 6.83
CA GLU A 95 -5.07 -20.85 8.22
C GLU A 95 -3.96 -19.81 8.46
N LYS A 96 -3.85 -19.37 9.71
CA LYS A 96 -2.96 -18.26 10.10
C LYS A 96 -1.49 -18.47 9.71
N ASN A 97 -0.99 -19.69 9.82
CA ASN A 97 0.39 -20.09 9.47
C ASN A 97 0.64 -20.19 7.96
N GLU A 98 -0.44 -20.23 7.17
CA GLU A 98 -0.42 -20.32 5.72
C GLU A 98 -0.64 -18.94 5.05
N LEU A 99 -0.78 -17.88 5.84
CA LEU A 99 -0.83 -16.50 5.35
C LEU A 99 0.60 -15.95 5.18
N TYR A 100 0.94 -15.46 4.00
CA TYR A 100 2.18 -14.73 3.78
C TYR A 100 1.93 -13.23 3.93
N VAL A 101 2.55 -12.59 4.92
CA VAL A 101 2.46 -11.13 5.11
C VAL A 101 3.85 -10.53 5.13
N ARG A 102 4.13 -9.58 4.24
CA ARG A 102 5.37 -8.80 4.22
C ARG A 102 5.06 -7.31 4.40
N SER A 103 5.87 -6.61 5.20
CA SER A 103 5.70 -5.17 5.42
C SER A 103 7.04 -4.45 5.42
N SER A 104 7.07 -3.25 4.82
CA SER A 104 8.22 -2.34 4.83
C SER A 104 8.39 -1.57 6.15
N ALA A 105 7.37 -1.55 7.01
CA ALA A 105 7.30 -0.67 8.18
C ALA A 105 6.93 -1.39 9.49
N TYR A 106 7.02 -2.73 9.52
CA TYR A 106 6.68 -3.49 10.72
C TYR A 106 7.82 -3.47 11.75
N LYS A 107 7.45 -3.12 12.99
CA LYS A 107 8.26 -3.31 14.20
C LYS A 107 7.59 -4.41 15.02
N GLU A 108 8.39 -5.27 15.63
CA GLU A 108 7.86 -6.38 16.44
C GLU A 108 6.93 -5.86 17.54
N ASP A 109 5.74 -6.47 17.61
CA ASP A 109 4.71 -6.17 18.61
C ASP A 109 4.53 -7.37 19.55
N PHE A 110 4.23 -7.09 20.82
CA PHE A 110 4.11 -8.08 21.90
C PHE A 110 2.71 -8.72 21.95
N LEU A 111 2.16 -9.09 20.78
CA LEU A 111 0.89 -9.81 20.73
C LEU A 111 1.09 -11.26 21.20
N SER A 112 0.11 -11.79 21.94
CA SER A 112 0.17 -13.16 22.51
C SER A 112 0.16 -14.27 21.47
N ASN A 113 -0.24 -13.97 20.23
CA ASN A 113 -0.19 -14.88 19.09
C ASN A 113 -0.31 -14.07 17.77
N PRO A 114 0.75 -13.44 17.24
CA PRO A 114 0.68 -12.60 16.04
C PRO A 114 0.70 -13.42 14.75
N VAL A 115 0.08 -12.92 13.67
CA VAL A 115 0.38 -13.42 12.32
C VAL A 115 1.86 -13.14 12.07
N LYS A 116 2.59 -14.09 11.48
CA LYS A 116 3.99 -13.86 11.13
C LYS A 116 4.06 -12.79 10.04
N ILE A 117 4.68 -11.67 10.36
CA ILE A 117 4.96 -10.60 9.41
C ILE A 117 6.45 -10.64 9.09
N TYR A 118 6.75 -10.79 7.81
CA TYR A 118 8.11 -10.72 7.29
C TYR A 118 8.47 -9.24 7.06
N ASN A 119 9.50 -8.77 7.72
CA ASN A 119 10.05 -7.43 7.52
C ASN A 119 11.53 -7.54 7.15
N VAL A 120 11.96 -6.62 6.30
CA VAL A 120 13.37 -6.44 5.92
C VAL A 120 13.71 -4.99 6.24
N ASP A 121 14.90 -4.76 6.79
CA ASP A 121 15.37 -3.39 7.05
C ASP A 121 15.33 -2.55 5.77
N ALA A 122 14.94 -1.27 5.88
CA ALA A 122 14.71 -0.40 4.74
C ALA A 122 15.93 -0.24 3.81
N GLN A 123 17.16 -0.35 4.34
CA GLN A 123 18.39 -0.28 3.54
C GLN A 123 18.66 -1.57 2.74
N ASN A 124 18.05 -2.68 3.14
CA ASN A 124 18.19 -3.99 2.52
C ASN A 124 16.92 -4.43 1.76
N ASP A 125 15.80 -3.73 1.93
CA ASP A 125 14.54 -4.07 1.28
C ASP A 125 14.45 -3.49 -0.15
N PHE A 126 15.09 -4.18 -1.09
CA PHE A 126 15.06 -3.83 -2.51
C PHE A 126 13.68 -4.00 -3.19
N MET A 127 12.66 -4.51 -2.49
CA MET A 127 11.35 -4.83 -3.07
C MET A 127 10.26 -3.85 -2.64
N LEU A 128 10.20 -3.50 -1.35
CA LEU A 128 9.15 -2.64 -0.79
C LEU A 128 9.68 -1.28 -0.30
N SER A 129 10.98 -1.11 -0.06
CA SER A 129 11.51 0.15 0.43
C SER A 129 11.81 1.13 -0.70
N PHE A 130 11.23 2.33 -0.60
CA PHE A 130 11.60 3.45 -1.45
C PHE A 130 13.05 3.91 -1.21
N ASP A 131 13.51 3.85 0.05
CA ASP A 131 14.82 4.35 0.49
C ASP A 131 15.95 3.31 0.29
N PHE A 132 15.68 2.18 -0.38
CA PHE A 132 16.71 1.21 -0.72
C PHE A 132 17.82 1.86 -1.57
N ASN A 133 19.07 1.67 -1.15
CA ASN A 133 20.25 2.24 -1.82
C ASN A 133 20.53 1.50 -3.13
N CYS A 134 20.41 2.20 -4.26
CA CYS A 134 20.64 1.62 -5.58
C CYS A 134 21.42 2.62 -6.46
N PRO A 135 22.77 2.53 -6.50
CA PRO A 135 23.60 3.50 -7.21
C PRO A 135 23.26 3.68 -8.70
N VAL A 136 22.73 2.64 -9.34
CA VAL A 136 22.29 2.70 -10.74
C VAL A 136 20.99 3.50 -10.87
N PHE A 137 20.06 3.34 -9.93
CA PHE A 137 18.83 4.12 -9.89
C PHE A 137 19.11 5.59 -9.60
N ASP A 138 20.05 5.87 -8.70
CA ASP A 138 20.41 7.23 -8.31
C ASP A 138 21.04 7.98 -9.50
N LYS A 139 21.97 7.35 -10.23
CA LYS A 139 22.55 7.90 -11.47
C LYS A 139 21.49 8.15 -12.55
N GLU A 140 20.54 7.24 -12.70
CA GLU A 140 19.45 7.43 -13.65
C GLU A 140 18.51 8.57 -13.25
N THR A 141 18.26 8.74 -11.94
CA THR A 141 17.46 9.85 -11.41
C THR A 141 18.19 11.18 -11.63
N GLU A 142 19.50 11.24 -11.39
CA GLU A 142 20.32 12.41 -11.74
C GLU A 142 20.24 12.75 -13.23
N ARG A 143 20.25 11.74 -14.12
CA ARG A 143 20.10 11.94 -15.56
C ARG A 143 18.73 12.55 -15.90
N VAL A 144 17.65 12.06 -15.26
CA VAL A 144 16.29 12.60 -15.42
C VAL A 144 16.21 14.05 -14.93
N LEU A 145 16.81 14.35 -13.79
CA LEU A 145 16.90 15.71 -13.22
C LEU A 145 17.77 16.67 -14.05
N LYS A 146 18.55 16.17 -15.01
CA LYS A 146 19.32 16.99 -15.96
C LYS A 146 18.63 17.12 -17.33
N SER A 147 17.44 16.54 -17.50
CA SER A 147 16.70 16.65 -18.77
C SER A 147 16.18 18.07 -19.02
N PRO A 148 16.09 18.52 -20.29
CA PRO A 148 15.59 19.86 -20.63
C PRO A 148 14.20 20.16 -20.05
N ASP A 149 13.26 19.21 -20.17
CA ASP A 149 11.91 19.34 -19.62
C ASP A 149 11.90 19.56 -18.11
N TYR A 150 12.72 18.80 -17.36
CA TYR A 150 12.79 19.00 -15.91
C TYR A 150 13.46 20.33 -15.56
N PHE A 151 14.53 20.70 -16.27
CA PHE A 151 15.23 21.94 -16.03
C PHE A 151 14.33 23.16 -16.27
N GLU A 152 13.57 23.17 -17.36
CA GLU A 152 12.60 24.22 -17.68
C GLU A 152 11.47 24.29 -16.65
N TRP A 153 10.96 23.13 -16.23
CA TRP A 153 9.97 23.03 -15.16
C TRP A 153 10.50 23.54 -13.82
N LEU A 154 11.71 23.16 -13.41
CA LEU A 154 12.28 23.63 -12.14
C LEU A 154 12.53 25.15 -12.17
N LYS A 155 12.91 25.70 -13.33
CA LYS A 155 13.06 27.13 -13.53
C LYS A 155 11.73 27.86 -13.35
N SER A 156 10.63 27.34 -13.89
CA SER A 156 9.31 27.97 -13.71
C SER A 156 8.83 27.91 -12.25
N TYR A 157 9.29 26.92 -11.48
CA TYR A 157 8.98 26.77 -10.06
C TYR A 157 9.97 27.44 -9.08
N THR A 158 11.02 28.10 -9.59
CA THR A 158 12.00 28.82 -8.76
C THR A 158 11.36 29.88 -7.85
N PRO A 159 10.36 30.67 -8.28
CA PRO A 159 9.67 31.62 -7.40
C PRO A 159 9.01 30.96 -6.19
N LEU A 160 8.39 29.77 -6.37
CA LEU A 160 7.81 29.00 -5.27
C LEU A 160 8.90 28.61 -4.27
N LEU A 161 10.01 28.04 -4.73
CA LEU A 161 11.07 27.55 -3.84
C LEU A 161 11.71 28.68 -3.02
N LEU A 162 11.91 29.86 -3.63
CA LEU A 162 12.37 31.06 -2.93
C LEU A 162 11.34 31.57 -1.92
N TYR A 163 10.06 31.51 -2.27
CA TYR A 163 8.98 31.89 -1.35
C TYR A 163 8.91 30.96 -0.14
N LEU A 164 9.02 29.65 -0.34
CA LEU A 164 9.06 28.66 0.74
C LEU A 164 10.26 28.90 1.66
N GLU A 165 11.47 29.06 1.10
CA GLU A 165 12.67 29.35 1.88
C GLU A 165 12.54 30.63 2.71
N LYS A 166 11.97 31.70 2.15
CA LYS A 166 11.77 32.96 2.87
C LYS A 166 10.87 32.79 4.10
N ASN A 167 9.81 31.96 4.00
CA ASN A 167 8.83 31.79 5.07
C ASN A 167 9.24 30.70 6.09
N ILE A 168 10.00 29.70 5.67
CA ILE A 168 10.43 28.57 6.53
C ILE A 168 11.82 28.84 7.17
N GLY A 169 12.63 29.66 6.51
CA GLY A 169 13.97 30.02 6.93
C GLY A 169 15.07 29.37 6.08
N ALA A 170 16.29 29.90 6.24
CA ALA A 170 17.46 29.59 5.41
C ALA A 170 17.96 28.13 5.47
N ARG A 171 17.42 27.31 6.38
CA ARG A 171 17.74 25.87 6.44
C ARG A 171 16.83 25.01 5.56
N PHE A 172 15.86 25.61 4.87
CA PHE A 172 15.00 24.90 3.93
C PHE A 172 15.80 24.43 2.71
N ASP A 173 15.97 23.11 2.60
CA ASP A 173 16.55 22.49 1.43
C ASP A 173 15.53 22.50 0.26
N ARG A 174 15.90 23.16 -0.84
CA ARG A 174 15.04 23.32 -2.03
C ARG A 174 15.01 22.08 -2.94
N THR A 175 15.49 20.93 -2.47
CA THR A 175 15.39 19.69 -3.24
C THR A 175 13.94 19.29 -3.47
N ILE A 176 13.76 18.50 -4.54
CA ILE A 176 12.44 17.99 -4.89
C ILE A 176 11.85 17.11 -3.77
N THR A 177 12.72 16.33 -3.12
CA THR A 177 12.37 15.43 -2.01
C THR A 177 11.89 16.20 -0.79
N THR A 178 12.64 17.20 -0.34
CA THR A 178 12.30 18.00 0.85
C THR A 178 11.00 18.76 0.63
N THR A 179 10.83 19.41 -0.52
CA THR A 179 9.62 20.17 -0.85
C THR A 179 8.39 19.26 -0.95
N SER A 180 8.52 18.08 -1.55
CA SER A 180 7.45 17.07 -1.64
C SER A 180 7.04 16.55 -0.25
N ARG A 181 8.02 16.18 0.59
CA ARG A 181 7.77 15.72 1.98
C ARG A 181 7.16 16.81 2.86
N LEU A 182 7.50 18.08 2.62
CA LEU A 182 6.91 19.19 3.34
C LEU A 182 5.43 19.38 2.99
N PHE A 183 5.04 19.20 1.73
CA PHE A 183 3.64 19.34 1.32
C PHE A 183 2.71 18.34 2.04
N ASP A 184 3.18 17.14 2.39
CA ASP A 184 2.43 16.20 3.22
C ASP A 184 1.97 16.84 4.55
N ASN A 185 2.80 17.72 5.14
CA ASN A 185 2.45 18.44 6.37
C ASN A 185 1.27 19.39 6.14
N PHE A 186 1.34 20.25 5.12
CA PHE A 186 0.25 21.18 4.81
C PHE A 186 -1.03 20.46 4.41
N LEU A 187 -0.91 19.38 3.64
CA LEU A 187 -2.04 18.52 3.27
C LEU A 187 -2.76 17.98 4.51
N LEU A 188 -2.00 17.44 5.48
CA LEU A 188 -2.57 16.89 6.70
C LEU A 188 -3.11 17.99 7.62
N SER A 189 -2.42 19.12 7.75
CA SER A 189 -2.91 20.30 8.49
C SER A 189 -4.29 20.74 7.99
N LYS A 190 -4.46 20.87 6.66
CA LYS A 190 -5.75 21.21 6.03
C LYS A 190 -6.79 20.12 6.25
N LYS A 191 -6.40 18.85 6.09
CA LYS A 191 -7.31 17.68 6.27
C LYS A 191 -7.86 17.56 7.70
N TYR A 192 -7.05 17.87 8.69
CA TYR A 192 -7.42 17.77 10.11
C TYR A 192 -7.97 19.08 10.68
N ASN A 193 -8.17 20.10 9.85
CA ASN A 193 -8.62 21.43 10.28
C ASN A 193 -7.73 22.01 11.39
N LEU A 194 -6.43 21.79 11.31
CA LEU A 194 -5.46 22.35 12.25
C LEU A 194 -5.07 23.78 11.86
N THR A 195 -4.25 24.43 12.70
CA THR A 195 -3.73 25.76 12.43
C THR A 195 -3.01 25.75 11.08
N PHE A 196 -3.46 26.60 10.16
CA PHE A 196 -2.90 26.66 8.81
C PHE A 196 -2.17 27.99 8.61
N PRO A 197 -0.93 27.98 8.07
CA PRO A 197 -0.16 29.21 7.91
C PRO A 197 -0.83 30.15 6.90
N ASN A 198 -1.00 31.42 7.28
CA ASN A 198 -1.62 32.45 6.44
C ASN A 198 -0.86 32.76 5.14
N TRP A 199 0.44 32.46 5.10
CA TRP A 199 1.30 32.65 3.94
C TRP A 199 1.16 31.52 2.89
N ILE A 200 0.52 30.40 3.24
CA ILE A 200 0.12 29.39 2.26
C ILE A 200 -1.25 29.78 1.69
N THR A 201 -1.24 30.55 0.61
CA THR A 201 -2.45 30.81 -0.18
C THR A 201 -2.87 29.57 -0.97
N ASP A 202 -4.10 29.55 -1.51
CA ASP A 202 -4.53 28.46 -2.38
C ASP A 202 -3.59 28.30 -3.59
N THR A 203 -3.13 29.39 -4.21
CA THR A 203 -2.14 29.31 -5.30
C THR A 203 -0.85 28.60 -4.88
N ILE A 204 -0.28 28.94 -3.72
CA ILE A 204 0.94 28.30 -3.21
C ILE A 204 0.68 26.83 -2.90
N TYR A 205 -0.47 26.53 -2.29
CA TYR A 205 -0.88 25.16 -1.98
C TYR A 205 -0.97 24.29 -3.23
N GLU A 206 -1.61 24.81 -4.29
CA GLU A 206 -1.78 24.12 -5.57
C GLU A 206 -0.42 23.90 -6.26
N GLN A 207 0.46 24.90 -6.25
CA GLN A 207 1.83 24.78 -6.77
C GLN A 207 2.64 23.71 -6.00
N MET A 208 2.54 23.67 -4.68
CA MET A 208 3.21 22.63 -3.89
C MET A 208 2.64 21.23 -4.17
N ARG A 209 1.33 21.11 -4.42
CA ARG A 209 0.71 19.85 -4.83
C ARG A 209 1.28 19.37 -6.16
N GLU A 210 1.32 20.23 -7.17
CA GLU A 210 1.92 19.89 -8.48
C GLU A 210 3.39 19.49 -8.34
N PHE A 211 4.12 20.20 -7.47
CA PHE A 211 5.50 19.89 -7.15
C PHE A 211 5.67 18.50 -6.51
N ARG A 212 4.78 18.11 -5.58
CA ARG A 212 4.72 16.75 -5.02
C ARG A 212 4.37 15.71 -6.10
N ASP A 213 3.44 16.01 -6.99
CA ASP A 213 3.06 15.06 -8.04
C ASP A 213 4.23 14.82 -9.01
N ARG A 214 5.01 15.88 -9.31
CA ARG A 214 6.26 15.78 -10.09
C ARG A 214 7.34 14.92 -9.42
N PHE A 215 7.41 14.91 -8.08
CA PHE A 215 8.32 14.02 -7.36
C PHE A 215 8.06 12.54 -7.70
N PHE A 216 6.81 12.10 -7.74
CA PHE A 216 6.48 10.71 -8.08
C PHE A 216 6.73 10.37 -9.55
N ASP A 217 6.44 11.31 -10.45
CA ASP A 217 6.74 11.19 -11.89
C ASP A 217 8.25 10.94 -12.11
N ILE A 218 9.12 11.76 -11.52
CA ILE A 218 10.56 11.70 -11.74
C ILE A 218 11.19 10.39 -11.28
N HIS A 219 10.72 9.81 -10.18
CA HIS A 219 11.24 8.54 -9.65
C HIS A 219 10.75 7.31 -10.42
N SER A 220 9.84 7.50 -11.39
CA SER A 220 9.28 6.44 -12.20
C SER A 220 9.25 6.79 -13.69
N ARG A 221 10.03 7.78 -14.13
CA ARG A 221 9.93 8.32 -15.49
C ARG A 221 10.50 7.36 -16.53
N SER A 222 11.67 6.80 -16.27
CA SER A 222 12.35 5.92 -17.23
C SER A 222 11.99 4.45 -17.03
N ILE A 223 12.11 3.66 -18.10
CA ILE A 223 11.95 2.20 -18.02
C ILE A 223 13.00 1.58 -17.08
N LEU A 224 14.20 2.17 -17.01
CA LEU A 224 15.26 1.71 -16.12
C LEU A 224 14.86 1.91 -14.64
N GLN A 225 14.33 3.08 -14.27
CA GLN A 225 13.82 3.34 -12.92
C GLN A 225 12.71 2.36 -12.54
N LYS A 226 11.73 2.15 -13.43
CA LYS A 226 10.63 1.20 -13.21
C LYS A 226 11.14 -0.22 -12.99
N ARG A 227 12.12 -0.68 -13.78
CA ARG A 227 12.74 -2.00 -13.62
C ARG A 227 13.52 -2.12 -12.31
N LEU A 228 14.25 -1.09 -11.90
CA LEU A 228 15.07 -1.11 -10.69
C LEU A 228 14.25 -1.00 -9.40
N ARG A 229 13.06 -0.37 -9.42
CA ARG A 229 12.20 -0.22 -8.23
C ARG A 229 11.04 -1.22 -8.18
N ALA A 230 10.28 -1.36 -9.26
CA ALA A 230 9.11 -2.25 -9.29
C ALA A 230 9.46 -3.68 -9.77
N GLY A 231 10.60 -3.87 -10.45
CA GLY A 231 10.95 -5.13 -11.10
C GLY A 231 11.06 -6.31 -10.12
N ALA A 232 11.61 -6.09 -8.92
CA ALA A 232 11.69 -7.13 -7.89
C ALA A 232 10.30 -7.62 -7.46
N PHE A 233 9.36 -6.70 -7.29
CA PHE A 233 7.99 -7.04 -6.92
C PHE A 233 7.22 -7.69 -8.07
N LEU A 234 7.40 -7.20 -9.31
CA LEU A 234 6.83 -7.84 -10.50
C LEU A 234 7.37 -9.27 -10.71
N LYS A 235 8.64 -9.51 -10.33
CA LYS A 235 9.23 -10.84 -10.34
C LYS A 235 8.56 -11.76 -9.32
N GLU A 236 8.31 -11.29 -8.11
CA GLU A 236 7.55 -12.01 -7.09
C GLU A 236 6.15 -12.39 -7.60
N LEU A 237 5.43 -11.45 -8.25
CA LEU A 237 4.13 -11.73 -8.89
C LEU A 237 4.26 -12.83 -9.96
N GLU A 238 5.23 -12.71 -10.87
CA GLU A 238 5.46 -13.67 -11.94
C GLU A 238 5.75 -15.07 -11.39
N ASP A 239 6.59 -15.17 -10.36
CA ASP A 239 6.97 -16.44 -9.76
C ASP A 239 5.79 -17.11 -9.06
N GLN A 240 4.93 -16.34 -8.37
CA GLN A 240 3.68 -16.87 -7.82
C GLN A 240 2.74 -17.39 -8.93
N MET A 241 2.59 -16.65 -10.04
CA MET A 241 1.77 -17.10 -11.17
C MET A 241 2.29 -18.41 -11.77
N LYS A 242 3.61 -18.57 -11.92
CA LYS A 242 4.23 -19.82 -12.41
C LYS A 242 4.05 -21.00 -11.45
N LEU A 243 4.07 -20.77 -10.14
CA LEU A 243 3.79 -21.82 -9.16
C LEU A 243 2.34 -22.31 -9.26
N ILE A 244 1.39 -21.39 -9.46
CA ILE A 244 -0.03 -21.71 -9.66
C ILE A 244 -0.22 -22.50 -10.96
N GLU A 245 0.37 -22.04 -12.07
CA GLU A 245 0.27 -22.69 -13.37
C GLU A 245 0.84 -24.13 -13.35
N SER A 246 1.98 -24.31 -12.68
CA SER A 246 2.62 -25.63 -12.55
C SER A 246 1.99 -26.54 -11.49
N ASN A 247 0.88 -26.12 -10.87
CA ASN A 247 0.16 -26.84 -9.81
C ASN A 247 1.08 -27.29 -8.65
N LYS A 248 2.13 -26.50 -8.38
CA LYS A 248 3.06 -26.69 -7.25
C LYS A 248 2.44 -26.15 -5.97
N ASN A 249 3.09 -26.39 -4.84
CA ASN A 249 2.66 -25.81 -3.57
C ASN A 249 2.86 -24.29 -3.58
N PHE A 250 1.80 -23.51 -3.34
CA PHE A 250 1.83 -22.05 -3.25
C PHE A 250 0.92 -21.58 -2.11
N LYS A 251 1.21 -20.40 -1.54
CA LYS A 251 0.33 -19.79 -0.55
C LYS A 251 -0.84 -19.11 -1.27
N LYS A 252 -2.05 -19.29 -0.74
CA LYS A 252 -3.28 -18.78 -1.35
C LYS A 252 -3.46 -17.27 -1.20
N VAL A 253 -2.87 -16.69 -0.16
CA VAL A 253 -3.01 -15.26 0.14
C VAL A 253 -1.64 -14.70 0.50
N HIS A 254 -1.20 -13.71 -0.26
CA HIS A 254 -0.04 -12.89 0.04
C HIS A 254 -0.51 -11.46 0.32
N ILE A 255 0.03 -10.83 1.36
CA ILE A 255 -0.24 -9.45 1.72
C ILE A 255 1.09 -8.70 1.77
N TYR A 256 1.20 -7.62 1.00
CA TYR A 256 2.35 -6.72 0.97
C TYR A 256 1.87 -5.33 1.43
N SER A 257 2.41 -4.88 2.55
CA SER A 257 2.19 -3.52 3.08
C SER A 257 3.39 -2.66 2.74
N SER A 258 3.17 -1.56 2.00
CA SER A 258 4.23 -0.63 1.59
C SER A 258 3.91 0.83 1.90
#